data_AF-A0A947EDS0-F1
#
_entry.id   AF-A0A947EDS0-F1
#
_cell.length_a   1.000
_cell.length_b   1.000
_cell.length_c   1.000
_cell.angle_alpha   90.00
_cell.angle_beta   90.00
_cell.angle_gamma   90.00
#
_symmetry.space_group_name_H-M   'P 1'
#
loop_
_entity.id
_entity.type
_entity.pdbx_description
1 polymer ?
#
loop_
_entity_poly.entity_id
_entity_poly.type
_entity_poly.pdbx_seq_one_letter_code
_entity_poly.pdbx_strand_id
1 'polypeptide(L)'
;MRRIALVIGLVVLTTACTTTTPADAEIQSYFDQVQAAAERYNERLDEAETASEAGLDQSADDGTFDADLVVALKQLYSDGVVITRDFVADLAAINPPAEAVDEHAETIDIGSQLVTALEALGTELTDIDQLEVLQTAVGQSQAAALIVDFDRTCIVLEALAIENGARVELNCGG
;
A
#
# COMPACT_ATOMS: atom_id res chain seq x y z
N MET A 1 33.08 -31.51 48.58
CA MET A 1 33.30 -31.32 47.13
C MET A 1 32.87 -29.91 46.73
N ARG A 2 33.44 -29.41 45.64
CA ARG A 2 33.63 -28.02 45.21
C ARG A 2 32.43 -27.06 45.33
N ARG A 3 32.76 -25.82 45.76
CA ARG A 3 32.01 -24.58 45.54
C ARG A 3 32.07 -24.25 44.05
N ILE A 4 30.94 -23.93 43.42
CA ILE A 4 30.90 -23.14 42.17
C ILE A 4 29.88 -22.03 42.40
N ALA A 5 30.41 -20.85 42.71
CA ALA A 5 29.67 -19.61 42.60
C ALA A 5 29.61 -19.25 41.11
N LEU A 6 28.41 -19.20 40.53
CA LEU A 6 28.23 -18.66 39.19
C LEU A 6 28.08 -17.15 39.32
N VAL A 7 29.06 -16.44 38.77
CA VAL A 7 29.14 -14.99 38.72
C VAL A 7 28.00 -14.46 37.85
N ILE A 8 27.23 -13.53 38.43
CA ILE A 8 26.26 -12.69 37.74
C ILE A 8 27.03 -11.89 36.68
N GLY A 9 26.92 -12.30 35.42
CA GLY A 9 27.37 -11.51 34.28
C GLY A 9 26.41 -10.36 34.06
N LEU A 10 26.66 -9.23 34.71
CA LEU A 10 26.01 -7.96 34.44
C LEU A 10 26.40 -7.54 33.01
N VAL A 11 25.55 -7.86 32.04
CA VAL A 11 25.63 -7.25 30.70
C VAL A 11 25.23 -5.80 30.88
N VAL A 12 26.24 -4.93 30.89
CA VAL A 12 26.04 -3.49 30.78
C VAL A 12 25.44 -3.26 29.40
N LEU A 13 24.11 -3.08 29.35
CA LEU A 13 23.45 -2.40 28.26
C LEU A 13 24.08 -1.01 28.19
N THR A 14 25.09 -0.89 27.34
CA THR A 14 25.53 0.41 26.84
C THR A 14 24.35 0.88 26.00
N THR A 15 23.41 1.59 26.63
CA THR A 15 22.53 2.51 25.91
C THR A 15 23.47 3.49 25.23
N ALA A 16 23.84 3.17 23.99
CA ALA A 16 24.37 4.13 23.07
C ALA A 16 23.30 5.22 23.02
N CYS A 17 23.56 6.34 23.72
CA CYS A 17 22.93 7.60 23.38
C CYS A 17 23.43 7.94 21.97
N THR A 18 22.86 7.28 20.96
CA THR A 18 22.88 7.79 19.60
C THR A 18 22.16 9.12 19.68
N THR A 19 22.95 10.19 19.71
CA THR A 19 22.45 11.54 19.48
C THR A 19 21.82 11.53 18.10
N THR A 20 20.50 11.36 18.05
CA THR A 20 19.68 11.57 16.85
C THR A 20 20.08 12.91 16.28
N THR A 21 20.64 12.91 15.07
CA THR A 21 20.97 14.13 14.38
C THR A 21 19.67 14.78 13.88
N PRO A 22 19.66 16.10 13.58
CA PRO A 22 18.51 16.73 12.95
C PRO A 22 18.08 16.04 11.64
N ALA A 23 19.04 15.52 10.88
CA ALA A 23 18.77 14.75 9.65
C ALA A 23 18.07 13.42 9.96
N ASP A 24 18.52 12.69 10.99
CA ASP A 24 17.86 11.45 11.43
C ASP A 24 16.40 11.69 11.88
N ALA A 25 16.14 12.84 12.52
CA ALA A 25 14.79 13.21 12.94
C ALA A 25 13.90 13.60 11.75
N GLU A 26 14.46 14.24 10.72
CA GLU A 26 13.75 14.63 9.50
C GLU A 26 13.33 13.40 8.69
N ILE A 27 14.23 12.44 8.48
CA ILE A 27 13.92 11.22 7.73
C ILE A 27 12.93 10.31 8.47
N GLN A 28 13.01 10.22 9.80
CA GLN A 28 11.99 9.52 10.59
C GLN A 28 10.63 10.19 10.46
N SER A 29 10.57 11.51 10.60
CA SER A 29 9.32 12.26 10.44
C SER A 29 8.72 12.13 9.04
N TYR A 30 9.56 11.99 8.01
CA TYR A 30 9.12 11.70 6.65
C TYR A 30 8.45 10.32 6.56
N PHE A 31 9.12 9.27 7.04
CA PHE A 31 8.58 7.91 7.00
C PHE A 31 7.37 7.70 7.90
N ASP A 32 7.24 8.43 9.01
CA ASP A 32 6.02 8.44 9.83
C ASP A 32 4.81 9.00 9.06
N GLN A 33 5.01 10.03 8.23
CA GLN A 33 3.94 10.58 7.40
C GLN A 33 3.56 9.62 6.27
N VAL A 34 4.55 8.97 5.66
CA VAL A 34 4.37 7.97 4.61
C VAL A 34 3.62 6.73 5.17
N GLN A 35 4.00 6.25 6.35
CA GLN A 35 3.28 5.18 7.06
C GLN A 35 1.84 5.58 7.33
N ALA A 36 1.59 6.79 7.85
CA ALA A 36 0.23 7.24 8.12
C ALA A 36 -0.63 7.33 6.85
N ALA A 37 -0.05 7.69 5.70
CA ALA A 37 -0.75 7.66 4.42
C ALA A 37 -1.08 6.22 3.98
N ALA A 38 -0.13 5.29 4.15
CA ALA A 38 -0.32 3.88 3.81
C ALA A 38 -1.36 3.20 4.71
N GLU A 39 -1.38 3.50 6.01
CA GLU A 39 -2.39 3.00 6.95
C GLU A 39 -3.80 3.43 6.53
N ARG A 40 -3.99 4.70 6.15
CA ARG A 40 -5.29 5.18 5.64
C ARG A 40 -5.67 4.53 4.32
N TYR A 41 -4.72 4.31 3.42
CA TYR A 41 -4.94 3.60 2.17
C TYR A 41 -5.42 2.16 2.44
N ASN A 42 -4.69 1.43 3.28
CA ASN A 42 -4.98 0.04 3.63
C ASN A 42 -6.30 -0.12 4.37
N GLU A 43 -6.62 0.76 5.33
CA GLU A 43 -7.89 0.76 6.05
C GLU A 43 -9.07 0.91 5.08
N ARG A 44 -8.98 1.85 4.12
CA ARG A 44 -10.05 2.05 3.13
C ARG A 44 -10.16 0.91 2.13
N LEU A 45 -9.05 0.28 1.78
CA LEU A 45 -9.05 -0.90 0.91
C LEU A 45 -9.75 -2.08 1.62
N ASP A 46 -9.40 -2.34 2.87
CA ASP A 46 -10.04 -3.38 3.71
C ASP A 46 -11.54 -3.13 3.89
N GLU A 47 -11.95 -1.87 4.09
CA GLU A 47 -13.37 -1.47 4.14
C GLU A 47 -14.09 -1.76 2.81
N ALA A 48 -13.47 -1.45 1.67
CA ALA A 48 -14.04 -1.68 0.34
C ALA A 48 -14.13 -3.18 0.02
N GLU A 49 -13.11 -3.96 0.36
CA GLU A 49 -13.08 -5.42 0.21
C GLU A 49 -14.14 -6.08 1.08
N THR A 50 -14.22 -5.73 2.37
CA THR A 50 -15.24 -6.23 3.30
C THR A 50 -16.65 -5.92 2.81
N ALA A 51 -16.90 -4.71 2.29
CA ALA A 51 -18.19 -4.34 1.73
C ALA A 51 -18.54 -5.16 0.49
N SER A 52 -17.56 -5.43 -0.37
CA SER A 52 -17.71 -6.29 -1.55
C SER A 52 -18.03 -7.74 -1.15
N GLU A 53 -17.26 -8.33 -0.23
CA GLU A 53 -17.47 -9.70 0.26
C GLU A 53 -18.86 -9.89 0.89
N ALA A 54 -19.29 -8.94 1.73
CA ALA A 54 -20.62 -8.99 2.34
C ALA A 54 -21.75 -8.96 1.29
N GLY A 55 -21.55 -8.22 0.19
CA GLY A 55 -22.47 -8.21 -0.94
C GLY A 55 -22.52 -9.56 -1.67
N LEU A 56 -21.37 -10.20 -1.86
CA LEU A 56 -21.26 -11.51 -2.55
C LEU A 56 -21.88 -12.65 -1.75
N ASP A 57 -21.66 -12.68 -0.43
CA ASP A 57 -22.24 -13.70 0.46
C ASP A 57 -23.78 -13.64 0.43
N GLN A 58 -24.35 -12.44 0.41
CA GLN A 58 -25.79 -12.26 0.29
C GLN A 58 -26.35 -12.79 -1.05
N SER A 59 -25.63 -12.55 -2.15
CA SER A 59 -26.02 -12.97 -3.49
C SER A 59 -25.90 -14.47 -3.76
N ALA A 60 -24.99 -15.15 -3.05
CA ALA A 60 -24.87 -16.60 -3.09
C ALA A 60 -26.13 -17.30 -2.58
N ASP A 61 -26.79 -16.73 -1.56
CA ASP A 61 -28.03 -17.26 -0.97
C ASP A 61 -29.26 -17.06 -1.88
N ASP A 62 -29.26 -16.01 -2.71
CA ASP A 62 -30.39 -15.61 -3.57
C ASP A 62 -30.31 -16.15 -5.02
N GLY A 63 -29.20 -16.80 -5.40
CA GLY A 63 -29.01 -17.43 -6.71
C GLY A 63 -28.69 -16.47 -7.87
N THR A 64 -28.32 -15.23 -7.56
CA THR A 64 -27.93 -14.15 -8.51
C THR A 64 -26.41 -13.92 -8.59
N PHE A 65 -25.64 -14.84 -8.00
CA PHE A 65 -24.19 -14.77 -7.77
C PHE A 65 -23.37 -14.15 -8.92
N ASP A 66 -23.52 -14.61 -10.16
CA ASP A 66 -22.68 -14.11 -11.27
C ASP A 66 -22.94 -12.64 -11.63
N ALA A 67 -24.22 -12.20 -11.60
CA ALA A 67 -24.57 -10.82 -11.93
C ALA A 67 -24.17 -9.86 -10.81
N ASP A 68 -24.39 -10.28 -9.57
CA ASP A 68 -24.01 -9.47 -8.40
C ASP A 68 -22.50 -9.44 -8.21
N LEU A 69 -21.78 -10.51 -8.59
CA LEU A 69 -20.32 -10.53 -8.62
C LEU A 69 -19.74 -9.53 -9.64
N VAL A 70 -20.36 -9.40 -10.80
CA VAL A 70 -19.97 -8.36 -11.77
C VAL A 70 -20.18 -6.96 -11.18
N VAL A 71 -21.32 -6.71 -10.52
CA VAL A 71 -21.61 -5.42 -9.88
C VAL A 71 -20.61 -5.13 -8.74
N ALA A 72 -20.37 -6.10 -7.86
CA ALA A 72 -19.44 -5.97 -6.74
C ALA A 72 -18.01 -5.70 -7.21
N LEU A 73 -17.54 -6.41 -8.23
CA LEU A 73 -16.22 -6.16 -8.81
C LEU A 73 -16.12 -4.76 -9.43
N LYS A 74 -17.12 -4.31 -10.20
CA LYS A 74 -17.14 -2.94 -10.74
C LYS A 74 -17.09 -1.90 -9.62
N GLN A 75 -17.80 -2.12 -8.52
CA GLN A 75 -17.80 -1.23 -7.36
C GLN A 75 -16.41 -1.21 -6.69
N LEU A 76 -15.82 -2.39 -6.43
CA LEU A 76 -14.48 -2.50 -5.86
C LEU A 76 -13.42 -1.80 -6.73
N TYR A 77 -13.51 -1.90 -8.06
CA TYR A 77 -12.63 -1.15 -8.97
C TYR A 77 -12.84 0.37 -8.85
N SER A 78 -14.10 0.82 -8.83
CA SER A 78 -14.42 2.24 -8.69
C SER A 78 -13.88 2.80 -7.36
N ASP A 79 -14.07 2.08 -6.26
CA ASP A 79 -13.58 2.48 -4.96
C ASP A 79 -12.05 2.46 -4.91
N GLY A 80 -11.43 1.41 -5.46
CA GLY A 80 -9.98 1.29 -5.62
C GLY A 80 -9.37 2.48 -6.34
N VAL A 81 -9.98 2.97 -7.44
CA VAL A 81 -9.50 4.17 -8.15
C VAL A 81 -9.45 5.39 -7.23
N VAL A 82 -10.51 5.61 -6.44
CA VAL A 82 -10.58 6.75 -5.51
C VAL A 82 -9.54 6.59 -4.41
N ILE A 83 -9.43 5.40 -3.83
CA ILE A 83 -8.51 5.09 -2.74
C ILE A 83 -7.05 5.29 -3.20
N THR A 84 -6.67 4.76 -4.37
CA THR A 84 -5.33 4.95 -4.95
C THR A 84 -5.07 6.43 -5.27
N ARG A 85 -6.05 7.16 -5.83
CA ARG A 85 -5.89 8.60 -6.11
C ARG A 85 -5.59 9.39 -4.84
N ASP A 86 -6.33 9.12 -3.77
CA ASP A 86 -6.17 9.81 -2.50
C ASP A 86 -4.81 9.48 -1.87
N PHE A 87 -4.35 8.22 -1.98
CA PHE A 87 -3.01 7.84 -1.50
C PHE A 87 -1.88 8.56 -2.25
N VAL A 88 -1.96 8.62 -3.59
CA VAL A 88 -0.97 9.36 -4.39
C VAL A 88 -0.98 10.85 -4.06
N ALA A 89 -2.16 11.44 -3.82
CA ALA A 89 -2.29 12.82 -3.40
C ALA A 89 -1.70 13.07 -2.00
N ASP A 90 -1.92 12.14 -1.06
CA ASP A 90 -1.34 12.18 0.28
C ASP A 90 0.19 12.08 0.22
N LEU A 91 0.75 11.18 -0.58
CA LEU A 91 2.20 11.09 -0.81
C LEU A 91 2.74 12.40 -1.39
N ALA A 92 2.10 12.96 -2.42
CA ALA A 92 2.52 14.20 -3.06
C ALA A 92 2.48 15.44 -2.14
N ALA A 93 1.73 15.38 -1.04
CA ALA A 93 1.68 16.45 -0.03
C ALA A 93 2.83 16.37 0.99
N ILE A 94 3.54 15.24 1.06
CA ILE A 94 4.67 15.04 1.97
C ILE A 94 5.93 15.64 1.32
N ASN A 95 6.72 16.37 2.09
CA ASN A 95 8.02 16.86 1.62
C ASN A 95 9.09 15.79 1.90
N PRO A 96 9.72 15.18 0.88
CA PRO A 96 10.78 14.21 1.11
C PRO A 96 12.09 14.91 1.52
N PRO A 97 12.89 14.31 2.41
CA PRO A 97 14.26 14.73 2.65
C PRO A 97 15.15 14.43 1.44
N ALA A 98 16.36 14.98 1.41
CA ALA A 98 17.28 14.83 0.29
C ALA A 98 17.61 13.36 -0.03
N GLU A 99 17.63 12.48 0.96
CA GLU A 99 17.92 11.05 0.79
C GLU A 99 16.77 10.24 0.16
N ALA A 100 15.55 10.79 0.10
CA ALA A 100 14.36 10.08 -0.39
C ALA A 100 13.68 10.78 -1.59
N VAL A 101 14.21 11.90 -2.05
CA VAL A 101 13.54 12.77 -3.02
C VAL A 101 13.29 12.08 -4.37
N ASP A 102 14.25 11.28 -4.84
CA ASP A 102 14.17 10.64 -6.14
C ASP A 102 13.17 9.47 -6.11
N GLU A 103 13.28 8.60 -5.11
CA GLU A 103 12.38 7.44 -4.91
C GLU A 103 10.93 7.89 -4.62
N HIS A 104 10.77 8.97 -3.85
CA HIS A 104 9.46 9.55 -3.56
C HIS A 104 8.81 10.12 -4.84
N ALA A 105 9.57 10.87 -5.64
CA ALA A 105 9.09 11.43 -6.89
C ALA A 105 8.72 10.34 -7.90
N GLU A 106 9.55 9.28 -8.02
CA GLU A 106 9.27 8.14 -8.90
C GLU A 106 7.98 7.41 -8.49
N THR A 107 7.78 7.19 -7.19
CA THR A 107 6.57 6.55 -6.65
C THR A 107 5.31 7.36 -6.98
N ILE A 108 5.36 8.69 -6.81
CA ILE A 108 4.23 9.56 -7.14
C ILE A 108 3.96 9.58 -8.65
N ASP A 109 5.00 9.62 -9.48
CA ASP A 109 4.84 9.63 -10.94
C ASP A 109 4.17 8.34 -11.43
N ILE A 110 4.67 7.17 -11.01
CA ILE A 110 4.07 5.89 -11.36
C ILE A 110 2.66 5.75 -10.76
N GLY A 111 2.47 6.18 -9.51
CA GLY A 111 1.14 6.20 -8.88
C GLY A 111 0.13 7.05 -9.66
N SER A 112 0.55 8.20 -10.17
CA SER A 112 -0.30 9.09 -10.98
C SER A 112 -0.65 8.46 -12.33
N GLN A 113 0.30 7.75 -12.96
CA GLN A 113 0.05 6.97 -14.16
C GLN A 113 -0.92 5.82 -13.89
N LEU A 114 -0.75 5.12 -12.75
CA LEU A 114 -1.64 4.05 -12.31
C LEU A 114 -3.08 4.56 -12.11
N VAL A 115 -3.27 5.69 -11.40
CA VAL A 115 -4.59 6.31 -11.23
C VAL A 115 -5.25 6.58 -12.58
N THR A 116 -4.51 7.14 -13.53
CA THR A 116 -5.02 7.41 -14.89
C THR A 116 -5.45 6.13 -15.60
N ALA A 117 -4.65 5.06 -15.50
CA ALA A 117 -4.96 3.78 -16.10
C ALA A 117 -6.17 3.08 -15.43
N LEU A 118 -6.30 3.21 -14.11
CA LEU A 118 -7.45 2.71 -13.36
C LEU A 118 -8.74 3.45 -13.73
N GLU A 119 -8.70 4.77 -13.91
CA GLU A 119 -9.84 5.56 -14.38
C GLU A 119 -10.29 5.15 -15.79
N ALA A 120 -9.33 4.90 -16.69
CA ALA A 120 -9.61 4.41 -18.03
C ALA A 120 -10.26 3.01 -17.97
N LEU A 121 -9.70 2.11 -17.16
CA LEU A 121 -10.26 0.78 -16.95
C LEU A 121 -11.68 0.85 -16.37
N GLY A 122 -11.92 1.67 -15.34
CA GLY A 122 -13.27 1.84 -14.77
C GLY A 122 -14.31 2.30 -15.80
N THR A 123 -13.89 3.14 -16.74
CA THR A 123 -14.75 3.53 -17.88
C THR A 123 -15.05 2.35 -18.79
N GLU A 124 -14.04 1.54 -19.14
CA GLU A 124 -14.21 0.34 -19.99
C GLU A 124 -15.10 -0.72 -19.32
N LEU A 125 -15.00 -0.89 -18.01
CA LEU A 125 -15.77 -1.90 -17.27
C LEU A 125 -17.27 -1.57 -17.17
N THR A 126 -17.68 -0.31 -17.37
CA THR A 126 -19.06 0.15 -17.11
C THR A 126 -20.11 -0.71 -17.84
N ASP A 127 -19.86 -1.05 -19.11
CA ASP A 127 -20.82 -1.76 -19.97
C ASP A 127 -20.64 -3.30 -19.98
N ILE A 128 -19.72 -3.85 -19.17
CA ILE A 128 -19.42 -5.29 -19.18
C ILE A 128 -20.31 -6.04 -18.18
N ASP A 129 -21.23 -6.86 -18.66
CA ASP A 129 -22.16 -7.63 -17.80
C ASP A 129 -21.80 -9.11 -17.65
N GLN A 130 -20.64 -9.52 -18.18
CA GLN A 130 -20.17 -10.90 -18.13
C GLN A 130 -18.86 -10.99 -17.35
N LEU A 131 -18.83 -11.84 -16.33
CA LEU A 131 -17.69 -12.00 -15.43
C LEU A 131 -16.39 -12.34 -16.17
N GLU A 132 -16.44 -13.27 -17.13
CA GLU A 132 -15.25 -13.68 -17.90
C GLU A 132 -14.67 -12.52 -18.74
N VAL A 133 -15.56 -11.70 -19.32
CA VAL A 133 -15.16 -10.52 -20.10
C VAL A 133 -14.56 -9.46 -19.16
N LEU A 134 -15.15 -9.26 -17.98
CA LEU A 134 -14.66 -8.32 -16.98
C LEU A 134 -13.26 -8.71 -16.49
N GLN A 135 -13.06 -9.97 -16.11
CA GLN A 135 -11.76 -10.49 -15.67
C GLN A 135 -10.69 -10.39 -16.76
N THR A 136 -11.07 -10.65 -18.01
CA THR A 136 -10.16 -10.50 -19.16
C THR A 136 -9.77 -9.04 -19.38
N ALA A 137 -10.72 -8.11 -19.33
CA ALA A 137 -10.47 -6.68 -19.49
C ALA A 137 -9.51 -6.15 -18.42
N VAL A 138 -9.73 -6.52 -17.17
CA VAL A 138 -8.84 -6.21 -16.05
C VAL A 138 -7.43 -6.75 -16.30
N GLY A 139 -7.30 -8.05 -16.58
CA GLY A 139 -6.00 -8.72 -16.68
C GLY A 139 -5.15 -8.29 -17.88
N GLN A 140 -5.78 -7.68 -18.89
CA GLN A 140 -5.10 -7.14 -20.09
C GLN A 140 -4.94 -5.62 -20.04
N SER A 141 -5.45 -4.97 -19.00
CA SER A 141 -5.40 -3.51 -18.87
C SER A 141 -3.96 -3.02 -18.67
N GLN A 142 -3.71 -1.77 -19.06
CA GLN A 142 -2.47 -1.09 -18.72
C GLN A 142 -2.29 -0.96 -17.20
N ALA A 143 -3.39 -0.85 -16.45
CA ALA A 143 -3.35 -0.76 -14.99
C ALA A 143 -2.66 -1.98 -14.37
N ALA A 144 -2.88 -3.19 -14.90
CA ALA A 144 -2.23 -4.41 -14.39
C ALA A 144 -0.70 -4.34 -14.44
N ALA A 145 -0.12 -3.77 -15.51
CA ALA A 145 1.33 -3.58 -15.59
C ALA A 145 1.82 -2.47 -14.64
N LEU A 146 1.05 -1.39 -14.53
CA LEU A 146 1.39 -0.26 -13.66
C LEU A 146 1.28 -0.59 -12.16
N ILE A 147 0.41 -1.53 -11.76
CA ILE A 147 0.37 -2.05 -10.39
C ILE A 147 1.73 -2.67 -10.04
N VAL A 148 2.27 -3.52 -10.92
CA VAL A 148 3.58 -4.16 -10.71
C VAL A 148 4.72 -3.14 -10.61
N ASP A 149 4.68 -2.10 -11.45
CA ASP A 149 5.70 -1.05 -11.40
C ASP A 149 5.54 -0.15 -10.17
N PHE A 150 4.31 0.12 -9.73
CA PHE A 150 4.02 0.86 -8.50
C PHE A 150 4.48 0.09 -7.25
N ASP A 151 4.19 -1.21 -7.19
CA ASP A 151 4.69 -2.11 -6.14
C ASP A 151 6.22 -2.08 -6.08
N ARG A 152 6.89 -2.08 -7.23
CA ARG A 152 8.36 -2.00 -7.27
C ARG A 152 8.87 -0.71 -6.62
N THR A 153 8.31 0.45 -6.95
CA THR A 153 8.75 1.72 -6.34
C THR A 153 8.40 1.82 -4.87
N CYS A 154 7.26 1.25 -4.48
CA CYS A 154 6.82 1.15 -3.11
C CYS A 154 7.80 0.28 -2.28
N ILE A 155 8.25 -0.87 -2.80
CA ILE A 155 9.30 -1.71 -2.18
C ILE A 155 10.62 -0.95 -2.03
N VAL A 156 11.00 -0.11 -3.00
CA VAL A 156 12.21 0.71 -2.92
C VAL A 156 12.10 1.73 -1.78
N LEU A 157 10.94 2.38 -1.61
CA LEU A 157 10.69 3.28 -0.48
C LEU A 157 10.73 2.55 0.87
N GLU A 158 10.15 1.35 0.98
CA GLU A 158 10.26 0.52 2.20
C GLU A 158 11.71 0.16 2.52
N ALA A 159 12.50 -0.22 1.51
CA ALA A 159 13.91 -0.54 1.68
C ALA A 159 14.69 0.68 2.20
N LEU A 160 14.43 1.86 1.65
CA LEU A 160 15.01 3.11 2.13
C LEU A 160 14.60 3.42 3.59
N ALA A 161 13.36 3.13 3.98
CA ALA A 161 12.92 3.26 5.36
C ALA A 161 13.74 2.37 6.30
N ILE A 162 13.93 1.10 5.93
CA ILE A 162 14.71 0.13 6.70
C ILE A 162 16.17 0.57 6.83
N GLU A 163 16.79 1.04 5.75
CA GLU A 163 18.17 1.53 5.74
C GLU A 163 18.37 2.71 6.69
N ASN A 164 17.34 3.54 6.86
CA ASN A 164 17.34 4.70 7.75
C ASN A 164 16.75 4.41 9.14
N GLY A 165 16.52 3.13 9.48
CA GLY A 165 16.05 2.71 10.79
C GLY A 165 14.60 3.07 11.09
N ALA A 166 13.82 3.47 10.09
CA ALA A 166 12.37 3.58 10.17
C ALA A 166 11.72 2.21 9.94
N ARG A 167 10.54 2.01 10.51
CA ARG A 167 9.70 0.84 10.25
C ARG A 167 8.45 1.32 9.56
N VAL A 168 8.35 1.00 8.28
CA VAL A 168 7.20 1.31 7.45
C VAL A 168 6.71 -0.01 6.88
N GLU A 169 5.42 -0.24 6.95
CA GLU A 169 4.70 -1.36 6.37
C GLU A 169 3.73 -0.77 5.33
N LEU A 170 4.25 -0.54 4.13
CA LEU A 170 3.46 -0.04 3.00
C LEU A 170 2.62 -1.14 2.37
N ASN A 171 2.92 -2.42 2.66
CA ASN A 171 2.24 -3.60 2.12
C ASN A 171 2.31 -3.65 0.58
N CYS A 172 3.45 -3.26 0.01
CA CYS A 172 3.68 -3.31 -1.43
C CYS A 172 3.78 -4.78 -1.91
N GLY A 173 3.10 -5.13 -3.00
CA GLY A 173 3.20 -6.46 -3.63
C GLY A 173 2.21 -7.53 -3.14
N GLY A 174 0.96 -7.13 -2.88
CA GLY A 174 -0.17 -8.03 -2.62
C GLY A 174 -0.43 -9.04 -3.75
#